data_AF-A0AAU7VKD8-F1
#
_entry.id   AF-A0AAU7VKD8-F1
#
_cell.length_a   1.000
_cell.length_b   1.000
_cell.length_c   1.000
_cell.angle_alpha   90.00
_cell.angle_beta   90.00
_cell.angle_gamma   90.00
#
_symmetry.space_group_name_H-M   'P 1'
#
loop_
_entity.id
_entity.type
_entity.pdbx_description
1 polymer ?
#
loop_
_entity_poly.entity_id
_entity_poly.type
_entity_poly.pdbx_seq_one_letter_code
_entity_poly.pdbx_strand_id
1 'polypeptide(L)'
;MGRHKHVRFITQTGILLAITLTFQMLGLPQMVTGIVVNAMLVLAALSVGIYGSIIVGGLTPLIAFIRGILPPILGPVIPFIIISNWALIIIFMIFYKRNKFIAVACSSFGKFLILTFVVRLIVDIPPEPAAMLQLPQLFTATLGGILAITIWPAIKRNIIK
;
A
#
# COMPACT_ATOMS: atom_id res chain seq x y z
N MET A 1 -15.82 20.41 8.60
CA MET A 1 -16.28 19.71 7.38
C MET A 1 -17.77 19.36 7.57
N GLY A 2 -18.61 19.44 6.54
CA GLY A 2 -20.05 19.12 6.69
C GLY A 2 -20.31 17.62 6.88
N ARG A 3 -21.39 17.24 7.59
CA ARG A 3 -21.77 15.85 7.91
C ARG A 3 -21.74 14.90 6.70
N HIS A 4 -22.23 15.35 5.54
CA HIS A 4 -22.19 14.58 4.29
C HIS A 4 -20.78 14.24 3.79
N LYS A 5 -19.79 15.13 4.00
CA LYS A 5 -18.40 14.89 3.60
C LYS A 5 -17.74 13.80 4.47
N HIS A 6 -18.06 13.77 5.76
CA HIS A 6 -17.57 12.75 6.68
C HIS A 6 -18.11 11.35 6.32
N VAL A 7 -19.42 11.25 6.06
CA VAL A 7 -20.03 9.99 5.63
C VAL A 7 -19.38 9.49 4.34
N ARG A 8 -19.22 10.35 3.32
CA ARG A 8 -18.56 9.97 2.06
C ARG A 8 -17.12 9.49 2.27
N PHE A 9 -16.34 10.20 3.10
CA PHE A 9 -14.96 9.82 3.40
C PHE A 9 -14.87 8.43 4.06
N ILE A 10 -15.68 8.18 5.09
CA ILE A 10 -15.69 6.90 5.80
C ILE A 10 -16.13 5.78 4.85
N THR A 11 -17.23 5.98 4.11
CA THR A 11 -17.75 4.97 3.18
C THR A 11 -16.74 4.63 2.08
N GLN A 12 -16.14 5.62 1.42
CA GLN A 12 -15.19 5.38 0.34
C GLN A 12 -13.90 4.71 0.84
N THR A 13 -13.38 5.15 2.00
CA THR A 13 -12.21 4.52 2.62
C THR A 13 -12.51 3.08 3.01
N GLY A 14 -13.68 2.82 3.59
CA GLY A 14 -14.13 1.48 3.96
C GLY A 14 -14.27 0.56 2.75
N ILE A 15 -14.84 1.03 1.64
CA ILE A 15 -14.96 0.27 0.39
C ILE A 15 -13.58 -0.07 -0.17
N LEU A 16 -12.66 0.90 -0.24
CA LEU A 16 -11.30 0.67 -0.72
C LEU A 16 -10.54 -0.34 0.16
N LEU A 17 -10.69 -0.23 1.47
CA LEU A 17 -10.14 -1.22 2.40
C LEU A 17 -10.74 -2.60 2.14
N ALA A 18 -12.08 -2.72 2.05
CA ALA A 18 -12.77 -3.98 1.81
C ALA A 18 -12.32 -4.66 0.51
N ILE A 19 -12.20 -3.90 -0.58
CA ILE A 19 -11.66 -4.41 -1.86
C ILE A 19 -10.22 -4.90 -1.67
N THR A 20 -9.37 -4.12 -1.00
CA THR A 20 -7.97 -4.50 -0.76
C THR A 20 -7.88 -5.81 0.02
N LEU A 21 -8.67 -5.95 1.09
CA LEU A 21 -8.70 -7.15 1.92
C LEU A 21 -9.27 -8.36 1.17
N THR A 22 -10.27 -8.15 0.31
CA THR A 22 -10.84 -9.22 -0.53
C THR A 22 -9.74 -9.84 -1.40
N PHE A 23 -8.92 -9.02 -2.07
CA PHE A 23 -7.80 -9.52 -2.87
C PHE A 23 -6.74 -10.25 -2.03
N GLN A 24 -6.46 -9.78 -0.82
CA GLN A 24 -5.55 -10.48 0.10
C GLN A 24 -6.11 -11.86 0.50
N MET A 25 -7.42 -11.96 0.73
CA MET A 25 -8.09 -13.19 1.16
C MET A 25 -8.23 -14.25 0.08
N LEU A 26 -8.01 -13.91 -1.20
CA LEU A 26 -8.01 -14.89 -2.29
C LEU A 26 -6.84 -15.88 -2.21
N GLY A 27 -5.85 -15.65 -1.32
CA GLY A 27 -4.71 -16.55 -1.17
C GLY A 27 -3.79 -16.56 -2.40
N LEU A 28 -3.76 -15.48 -3.17
CA LEU A 28 -2.92 -15.34 -4.35
C LEU A 28 -1.42 -15.35 -3.97
N PRO A 29 -0.53 -15.74 -4.92
CA PRO A 29 0.91 -15.66 -4.69
C PRO A 29 1.33 -14.28 -4.19
N GLN A 30 2.29 -14.24 -3.26
CA GLN A 30 2.71 -13.02 -2.56
C GLN A 30 3.08 -11.87 -3.52
N MET A 31 3.69 -12.18 -4.67
CA MET A 31 4.02 -11.20 -5.71
C MET A 31 2.75 -10.54 -6.26
N VAL A 32 1.71 -11.33 -6.58
CA VAL A 32 0.44 -10.83 -7.11
C VAL A 32 -0.29 -10.01 -6.05
N THR A 33 -0.42 -10.56 -4.84
CA THR A 33 -1.04 -9.87 -3.70
C THR A 33 -0.35 -8.54 -3.41
N GLY A 34 0.98 -8.51 -3.42
CA GLY A 34 1.77 -7.30 -3.23
C GLY A 34 1.50 -6.23 -4.30
N ILE A 35 1.43 -6.62 -5.57
CA ILE A 35 1.11 -5.67 -6.67
C ILE A 35 -0.25 -5.04 -6.44
N VAL A 36 -1.26 -5.86 -6.15
CA VAL A 36 -2.65 -5.39 -5.97
C VAL A 36 -2.76 -4.49 -4.75
N VAL A 37 -2.18 -4.88 -3.60
CA VAL A 37 -2.24 -4.08 -2.37
C VAL A 37 -1.56 -2.71 -2.59
N ASN A 38 -0.36 -2.67 -3.18
CA ASN A 38 0.32 -1.39 -3.45
C ASN A 38 -0.49 -0.52 -4.45
N ALA A 39 -1.12 -1.13 -5.46
CA ALA A 39 -2.01 -0.41 -6.36
C ALA A 39 -3.20 0.21 -5.61
N MET A 40 -3.82 -0.54 -4.69
CA MET A 40 -4.93 -0.06 -3.87
C MET A 40 -4.53 1.08 -2.93
N LEU A 41 -3.31 1.07 -2.37
CA LEU A 41 -2.82 2.21 -1.56
C LEU A 41 -2.74 3.48 -2.40
N VAL A 42 -2.19 3.39 -3.61
CA VAL A 42 -2.07 4.53 -4.53
C VAL A 42 -3.45 5.00 -5.00
N LEU A 43 -4.34 4.08 -5.37
CA LEU A 43 -5.71 4.40 -5.75
C LEU A 43 -6.48 5.05 -4.60
N ALA A 44 -6.32 4.55 -3.37
CA ALA A 44 -6.92 5.19 -2.19
C ALA A 44 -6.37 6.60 -1.98
N ALA A 45 -5.07 6.82 -2.18
CA ALA A 45 -4.46 8.15 -2.03
C ALA A 45 -5.04 9.14 -3.05
N LEU A 46 -5.27 8.67 -4.28
CA LEU A 46 -5.86 9.46 -5.36
C LEU A 46 -7.38 9.68 -5.19
N SER A 47 -8.11 8.71 -4.65
CA SER A 47 -9.57 8.75 -4.48
C SER A 47 -10.03 9.54 -3.24
N VAL A 48 -9.50 9.20 -2.06
CA VAL A 48 -9.97 9.70 -0.76
C VAL A 48 -8.92 10.56 -0.04
N GLY A 49 -7.75 10.74 -0.66
CA GLY A 49 -6.65 11.53 -0.13
C GLY A 49 -5.73 10.75 0.80
N ILE A 50 -4.71 11.45 1.30
CA ILE A 50 -3.62 10.87 2.13
C ILE A 50 -4.19 10.19 3.37
N TYR A 51 -5.10 10.84 4.11
CA TYR A 51 -5.62 10.30 5.37
C TYR A 51 -6.37 8.98 5.21
N GLY A 52 -7.24 8.88 4.19
CA GLY A 52 -7.96 7.63 3.91
C GLY A 52 -7.01 6.51 3.49
N SER A 53 -6.03 6.83 2.65
CA SER A 53 -5.02 5.86 2.23
C SER A 53 -4.09 5.40 3.37
N ILE A 54 -3.73 6.28 4.29
CA ILE A 54 -2.97 5.93 5.51
C ILE A 54 -3.72 4.91 6.36
N ILE A 55 -5.04 5.08 6.51
CA ILE A 55 -5.89 4.10 7.21
C ILE A 55 -5.83 2.74 6.50
N VAL A 56 -5.98 2.72 5.18
CA VAL A 56 -5.89 1.47 4.38
C VAL A 56 -4.49 0.83 4.52
N GLY A 57 -3.42 1.62 4.36
CA GLY A 57 -2.04 1.17 4.44
C GLY A 57 -1.61 0.71 5.82
N GLY A 58 -2.26 1.21 6.87
CA GLY A 58 -2.04 0.78 8.25
C GLY A 58 -2.79 -0.51 8.60
N LEU A 59 -4.06 -0.62 8.21
CA LEU A 59 -4.90 -1.77 8.55
C LEU A 59 -4.57 -3.02 7.72
N THR A 60 -4.11 -2.86 6.49
CA THR A 60 -3.80 -3.99 5.59
C THR A 60 -2.79 -4.99 6.17
N PRO A 61 -1.60 -4.62 6.66
CA PRO A 61 -0.68 -5.60 7.25
C PRO A 61 -1.17 -6.15 8.60
N LEU A 62 -1.91 -5.37 9.40
CA LEU A 62 -2.50 -5.85 10.65
C LEU A 62 -3.52 -6.96 10.40
N ILE A 63 -4.42 -6.74 9.43
CA ILE A 63 -5.45 -7.72 9.09
C ILE A 63 -4.82 -8.94 8.41
N ALA A 64 -3.82 -8.75 7.54
CA ALA A 64 -3.08 -9.85 6.94
C ALA A 64 -2.43 -10.77 8.01
N PHE A 65 -1.89 -10.18 9.08
CA PHE A 65 -1.34 -10.95 10.20
C PHE A 65 -2.41 -11.68 11.00
N ILE A 66 -3.51 -11.01 11.38
CA ILE A 66 -4.62 -11.62 12.12
C ILE A 66 -5.24 -12.80 11.34
N ARG A 67 -5.26 -12.70 10.01
CA ARG A 67 -5.80 -13.75 9.13
C ARG A 67 -4.79 -14.84 8.77
N GLY A 68 -3.57 -14.79 9.29
CA GLY A 68 -2.53 -15.79 9.02
C GLY A 68 -1.97 -15.74 7.59
N ILE A 69 -2.23 -14.66 6.84
CA ILE A 69 -1.66 -14.45 5.50
C ILE A 69 -0.19 -14.06 5.61
N LEU A 70 0.14 -13.26 6.64
CA LEU A 70 1.52 -12.92 6.96
C LEU A 70 2.10 -13.94 7.95
N PRO A 71 3.27 -14.54 7.68
CA PRO A 71 3.92 -15.47 8.60
C PRO A 71 4.08 -14.88 10.01
N PRO A 72 3.81 -15.65 11.08
CA PRO A 72 3.90 -15.17 12.46
C PRO A 72 5.25 -14.54 12.82
N ILE A 73 6.34 -15.08 12.27
CA ILE A 73 7.72 -14.59 12.46
C ILE A 73 7.92 -13.14 11.98
N LEU A 74 7.08 -12.66 11.05
CA LEU A 74 7.12 -11.29 10.55
C LEU A 74 6.30 -10.30 11.41
N GLY A 75 5.67 -10.77 12.49
CA GLY A 75 4.91 -9.94 13.44
C GLY A 75 5.65 -8.69 13.91
N PRO A 76 6.92 -8.78 14.37
CA PRO A 76 7.72 -7.62 14.78
C PRO A 76 7.98 -6.61 13.65
N VAL A 77 7.85 -7.02 12.38
CA VAL A 77 8.10 -6.15 11.22
C VAL A 77 6.87 -5.34 10.83
N ILE A 78 5.68 -5.70 11.31
CA ILE A 78 4.41 -5.05 10.94
C ILE A 78 4.44 -3.52 11.11
N PRO A 79 4.93 -2.94 12.23
CA PRO A 79 5.01 -1.49 12.38
C PRO A 79 5.80 -0.84 11.25
N PHE A 80 6.86 -1.49 10.77
CA PHE A 80 7.70 -0.98 9.69
C PHE A 80 7.08 -1.18 8.31
N ILE A 81 6.30 -2.25 8.11
CA ILE A 81 5.46 -2.39 6.92
C ILE A 81 4.48 -1.22 6.84
N ILE A 82 3.81 -0.88 7.95
CA ILE A 82 2.89 0.25 8.06
C ILE A 82 3.59 1.57 7.71
N ILE A 83 4.73 1.85 8.36
CA ILE A 83 5.54 3.07 8.10
C ILE A 83 5.94 3.15 6.62
N SER A 84 6.39 2.03 6.04
CA SER A 84 6.80 1.99 4.64
C SER A 84 5.64 2.20 3.67
N ASN A 85 4.43 1.71 3.99
CA ASN A 85 3.21 1.96 3.24
C ASN A 85 2.84 3.45 3.30
N TRP A 86 2.92 4.07 4.48
CA TRP A 86 2.66 5.50 4.63
C TRP A 86 3.67 6.35 3.88
N ALA A 87 4.96 5.98 3.92
CA ALA A 87 5.99 6.63 3.14
C ALA A 87 5.70 6.55 1.63
N LEU A 88 5.31 5.37 1.12
CA LEU A 88 4.88 5.20 -0.27
C LEU A 88 3.76 6.19 -0.62
N ILE A 89 2.71 6.25 0.20
CA ILE A 89 1.55 7.11 -0.01
C ILE A 89 1.95 8.59 -0.05
N ILE A 90 2.71 9.04 0.95
CA ILE A 90 3.10 10.45 1.10
C ILE A 90 4.03 10.87 -0.03
N ILE A 91 5.08 10.09 -0.30
CA ILE A 91 6.04 10.37 -1.37
C ILE A 91 5.31 10.40 -2.72
N PHE A 92 4.45 9.42 -2.99
CA PHE A 92 3.69 9.38 -4.23
C PHE A 92 2.87 10.66 -4.42
N MET A 93 2.12 11.08 -3.39
CA MET A 93 1.26 12.26 -3.47
C MET A 93 2.04 13.57 -3.65
N ILE A 94 3.26 13.68 -3.10
CA ILE A 94 4.15 14.85 -3.28
C ILE A 94 4.56 15.00 -4.75
N PHE A 95 4.95 13.91 -5.41
CA PHE A 95 5.48 13.95 -6.76
C PHE A 95 4.42 13.80 -7.86
N TYR A 96 3.24 13.26 -7.53
CA TYR A 96 2.20 12.89 -8.50
C TYR A 96 1.79 14.04 -9.43
N LYS A 97 1.62 15.26 -8.89
CA LYS A 97 1.23 16.43 -9.68
C LYS A 97 2.31 16.91 -10.66
N ARG A 98 3.58 16.61 -10.39
CA ARG A 98 4.70 16.98 -11.26
C ARG A 98 4.91 15.94 -12.35
N ASN A 99 5.03 14.67 -11.96
CA ASN A 99 5.19 13.56 -12.88
C ASN A 99 4.80 12.25 -12.19
N LYS A 100 3.78 11.58 -12.72
CA LYS A 100 3.25 10.31 -12.19
C LYS A 100 4.28 9.16 -12.19
N PHE A 101 5.19 9.12 -13.14
CA PHE A 101 6.23 8.08 -13.21
C PHE A 101 7.34 8.32 -12.18
N ILE A 102 7.75 9.58 -12.00
CA ILE A 102 8.67 9.96 -10.92
C ILE A 102 8.04 9.65 -9.55
N ALA A 103 6.74 9.91 -9.40
CA ALA A 103 6.02 9.57 -8.18
C ALA A 103 6.07 8.07 -7.87
N VAL A 104 5.82 7.19 -8.86
CA VAL A 104 5.94 5.74 -8.69
C VAL A 104 7.38 5.34 -8.34
N ALA A 105 8.38 5.85 -9.06
CA ALA A 105 9.78 5.51 -8.83
C ALA A 105 10.24 5.92 -7.42
N CYS A 106 10.05 7.18 -7.03
CA CYS A 106 10.47 7.68 -5.72
C CYS A 106 9.73 7.01 -4.57
N SER A 107 8.43 6.77 -4.69
CA SER A 107 7.64 6.14 -3.62
C SER A 107 7.97 4.67 -3.43
N SER A 108 8.15 3.92 -4.53
CA SER A 108 8.55 2.50 -4.49
C SER A 108 9.95 2.34 -3.91
N PHE A 109 10.88 3.19 -4.33
CA PHE A 109 12.24 3.18 -3.80
C PHE A 109 12.29 3.57 -2.32
N GLY A 110 11.54 4.60 -1.91
CA GLY A 110 11.45 5.01 -0.51
C GLY A 110 10.90 3.89 0.39
N LYS A 111 9.82 3.22 -0.03
CA LYS A 111 9.28 2.05 0.67
C LYS A 111 10.31 0.93 0.80
N PHE A 112 10.98 0.59 -0.29
CA PHE A 112 12.00 -0.46 -0.33
C PHE A 112 13.17 -0.16 0.60
N LEU A 113 13.68 1.08 0.61
CA LEU A 113 14.78 1.49 1.48
C LEU A 113 14.40 1.36 2.96
N ILE A 114 13.22 1.84 3.35
CA ILE A 114 12.74 1.76 4.74
C ILE A 114 12.68 0.29 5.19
N LEU A 115 12.04 -0.58 4.40
CA LEU A 115 11.91 -1.99 4.76
C LEU A 115 13.26 -2.72 4.77
N THR A 116 14.11 -2.46 3.78
CA THR A 116 15.43 -3.11 3.69
C THR A 116 16.32 -2.69 4.85
N PHE A 117 16.30 -1.41 5.22
CA PHE A 117 17.04 -0.91 6.37
C PHE A 117 16.60 -1.60 7.67
N VAL A 118 15.29 -1.67 7.92
CA VAL A 118 14.73 -2.31 9.12
C VAL A 118 15.07 -3.79 9.19
N VAL A 119 14.83 -4.52 8.10
CA VAL A 119 15.01 -5.98 8.06
C VAL A 119 16.48 -6.37 8.19
N ARG A 120 17.42 -5.53 7.74
CA ARG A 120 18.85 -5.83 7.83
C ARG A 120 19.52 -5.37 9.11
N LEU A 121 19.04 -4.29 9.73
CA LEU A 121 19.76 -3.62 10.81
C LEU A 121 19.02 -3.59 12.15
N ILE A 122 17.71 -3.80 12.16
CA ILE A 122 16.88 -3.65 13.36
C ILE A 122 16.35 -5.00 13.84
N VAL A 123 15.85 -5.83 12.92
CA VAL A 123 15.15 -7.07 13.29
C VAL A 123 15.99 -8.27 12.86
N ASP A 124 16.22 -9.19 13.80
CA ASP A 124 16.85 -10.47 13.53
C ASP A 124 15.79 -11.48 13.10
N ILE A 125 15.76 -11.79 11.80
CA ILE A 125 14.77 -12.66 11.16
C ILE A 125 15.51 -13.66 10.28
N PRO A 126 15.05 -14.91 10.18
CA PRO A 126 15.65 -15.87 9.26
C PRO A 126 15.76 -15.35 7.82
N PRO A 127 16.79 -15.77 7.05
CA PRO A 127 17.09 -15.22 5.72
C PRO A 127 15.93 -15.33 4.72
N GLU A 128 15.16 -16.42 4.79
CA GLU A 128 14.06 -16.71 3.86
C GLU A 128 12.89 -15.71 3.98
N PRO A 129 12.25 -15.51 5.16
CA PRO A 129 11.25 -14.44 5.33
C PRO A 129 11.80 -13.03 5.08
N ALA A 130 13.06 -12.78 5.42
CA ALA A 130 13.71 -11.49 5.21
C ALA A 130 13.82 -11.14 3.71
N ALA A 131 14.10 -12.12 2.86
CA ALA A 131 14.19 -11.93 1.41
C ALA A 131 12.85 -11.46 0.79
N MET A 132 11.71 -11.90 1.34
CA MET A 132 10.37 -11.50 0.88
C MET A 132 10.08 -10.01 1.11
N LEU A 133 10.79 -9.37 2.03
CA LEU A 133 10.59 -7.97 2.41
C LEU A 133 11.57 -7.00 1.74
N GLN A 134 12.46 -7.50 0.87
CA GLN A 134 13.49 -6.70 0.18
C GLN A 134 13.10 -6.46 -1.29
N LEU A 135 13.85 -7.03 -2.25
CA LEU A 135 13.63 -6.79 -3.69
C LEU A 135 12.19 -7.04 -4.15
N PRO A 136 11.47 -8.09 -3.69
CA PRO A 136 10.07 -8.26 -4.03
C PRO A 136 9.20 -7.03 -3.68
N GLN A 137 9.48 -6.31 -2.59
CA GLN A 137 8.74 -5.11 -2.23
C GLN A 137 8.95 -3.97 -3.24
N LEU A 138 10.16 -3.83 -3.78
CA LEU A 138 10.44 -2.85 -4.82
C LEU A 138 9.66 -3.16 -6.11
N PHE A 139 9.69 -4.42 -6.56
CA PHE A 139 8.95 -4.85 -7.74
C PHE A 139 7.44 -4.69 -7.58
N THR A 140 6.88 -5.17 -6.48
CA THR A 140 5.44 -5.09 -6.22
C THR A 140 4.95 -3.65 -6.05
N ALA A 141 5.70 -2.79 -5.37
CA ALA A 141 5.37 -1.37 -5.25
C ALA A 141 5.41 -0.65 -6.60
N THR A 142 6.43 -0.93 -7.41
CA THR A 142 6.59 -0.32 -8.73
C THR A 142 5.45 -0.74 -9.66
N LEU A 143 5.20 -2.04 -9.80
CA LEU A 143 4.13 -2.56 -10.65
C LEU A 143 2.75 -2.17 -10.13
N GLY A 144 2.53 -2.17 -8.82
CA GLY A 144 1.29 -1.67 -8.21
C GLY A 144 1.06 -0.19 -8.50
N GLY A 145 2.11 0.63 -8.40
CA GLY A 145 2.05 2.04 -8.77
C GLY A 145 1.73 2.26 -10.24
N ILE A 146 2.38 1.51 -11.15
CA ILE A 146 2.10 1.54 -12.60
C ILE A 146 0.65 1.14 -12.88
N LEU A 147 0.17 0.07 -12.24
CA LEU A 147 -1.20 -0.40 -12.37
C LEU A 147 -2.20 0.69 -11.93
N ALA A 148 -1.96 1.29 -10.77
CA ALA A 148 -2.81 2.35 -10.23
C ALA A 148 -2.88 3.57 -11.16
N ILE A 149 -1.75 4.08 -11.65
CA ILE A 149 -1.76 5.25 -12.56
C ILE A 149 -2.40 4.95 -13.92
N THR A 150 -2.40 3.69 -14.35
CA THR A 150 -3.02 3.24 -15.60
C THR A 150 -4.54 3.16 -15.46
N ILE A 151 -5.04 2.64 -14.33
CA ILE A 151 -6.47 2.48 -14.06
C ILE A 151 -7.12 3.79 -13.60
N TRP A 152 -6.36 4.65 -12.92
CA TRP A 152 -6.88 5.88 -12.30
C TRP A 152 -7.73 6.78 -13.22
N PRO A 153 -7.35 7.06 -14.49
CA PRO A 153 -8.16 7.88 -15.38
C PRO A 153 -9.57 7.34 -15.61
N ALA A 154 -9.73 6.02 -15.70
CA ALA A 154 -11.03 5.37 -15.88
C ALA A 154 -11.90 5.50 -14.62
N ILE A 155 -11.31 5.34 -13.44
CA ILE A 155 -12.01 5.51 -12.15
C ILE A 155 -12.43 6.97 -11.96
N LYS A 156 -11.51 7.92 -12.18
CA LYS A 156 -11.76 9.36 -11.97
C LYS A 156 -12.97 9.86 -12.78
N ARG A 157 -13.13 9.38 -14.02
CA ARG A 157 -14.25 9.75 -14.90
C ARG A 157 -15.62 9.37 -14.35
N ASN A 158 -15.70 8.34 -13.51
CA ASN A 158 -16.96 7.83 -12.95
C ASN A 158 -17.26 8.36 -11.54
N ILE A 159 -16.27 8.95 -10.84
CA ILE A 159 -16.44 9.52 -9.48
C ILE A 159 -16.80 11.02 -9.50
N ILE A 160 -16.41 11.74 -10.56
CA ILE A 160 -16.65 13.20 -10.73
C ILE A 160 -17.75 13.47 -11.78
N LYS A 161 -18.79 12.63 -11.82
CA LYS A 161 -20.05 13.00 -12.48
C LYS A 161 -20.97 13.66 -11.48
#